data_AF-A0A350CVE9-F1
#
_entry.id   AF-A0A350CVE9-F1
#
_cell.length_a   1.000
_cell.length_b   1.000
_cell.length_c   1.000
_cell.angle_alpha   90.00
_cell.angle_beta   90.00
_cell.angle_gamma   90.00
#
_symmetry.space_group_name_H-M   'P 1'
#
loop_
_entity.id
_entity.type
_entity.pdbx_description
1 polymer ?
#
loop_
_entity_poly.entity_id
_entity_poly.type
_entity_poly.pdbx_seq_one_letter_code
_entity_poly.pdbx_strand_id
1 'polypeptide(L)'
;MLVRPQRKHGPKAEMNVVPYIDVMLVLLVIFMVTAPMLVQGVKIELPKVAAEALPVENERQILTLSVKADGGFYWNLGSELDVENQTDSAVDLAELQAKVGAVIAARGDTQVYIRADEAADYGRVVAAIAELQRGGVVNLGLITEAPAAAEQER
;
A
#
# COMPACT_ATOMS: atom_id res chain seq x y z
N MET A 1 -77.09 -56.70 4.87
CA MET A 1 -76.45 -55.41 5.22
C MET A 1 -74.95 -55.65 5.21
N LEU A 2 -74.21 -55.16 4.20
CA LEU A 2 -72.76 -55.39 4.05
C LEU A 2 -72.06 -54.02 4.06
N VAL A 3 -71.32 -53.73 5.14
CA VAL A 3 -70.51 -52.53 5.29
C VAL A 3 -69.12 -52.80 4.71
N ARG A 4 -68.66 -51.97 3.78
CA ARG A 4 -67.26 -51.97 3.29
C ARG A 4 -66.43 -50.91 4.03
N PRO A 5 -65.15 -51.17 4.32
CA PRO A 5 -64.34 -50.34 5.21
C PRO A 5 -63.85 -49.05 4.52
N GLN A 6 -63.86 -47.94 5.26
CA GLN A 6 -63.19 -46.69 4.88
C GLN A 6 -61.66 -46.86 4.95
N ARG A 7 -60.97 -46.62 3.83
CA ARG A 7 -59.51 -46.47 3.81
C ARG A 7 -59.14 -45.10 4.40
N LYS A 8 -58.47 -45.10 5.55
CA LYS A 8 -57.79 -43.92 6.09
C LYS A 8 -56.54 -43.64 5.25
N HIS A 9 -56.47 -42.50 4.57
CA HIS A 9 -55.22 -41.99 4.02
C HIS A 9 -54.36 -41.46 5.18
N GLY A 10 -53.15 -42.01 5.33
CA GLY A 10 -52.15 -41.46 6.25
C GLY A 10 -51.60 -40.12 5.74
N PRO A 11 -51.13 -39.22 6.63
CA PRO A 11 -50.56 -37.94 6.22
C PRO A 11 -49.31 -38.17 5.36
N LYS A 12 -49.24 -37.48 4.21
CA LYS A 12 -48.07 -37.50 3.32
C LYS A 12 -47.01 -36.56 3.88
N ALA A 13 -45.87 -37.10 4.27
CA ALA A 13 -44.67 -36.35 4.65
C ALA A 13 -43.80 -36.15 3.41
N GLU A 14 -44.21 -35.24 2.52
CA GLU A 14 -43.37 -34.80 1.39
C GLU A 14 -42.52 -33.62 1.88
N MET A 15 -41.20 -33.77 1.94
CA MET A 15 -40.30 -32.68 2.31
C MET A 15 -40.30 -31.64 1.18
N ASN A 16 -40.74 -30.43 1.46
CA ASN A 16 -40.63 -29.34 0.50
C ASN A 16 -39.16 -28.90 0.42
N VAL A 17 -38.51 -29.15 -0.71
CA VAL A 17 -37.09 -28.81 -0.93
C VAL A 17 -36.93 -27.35 -1.36
N VAL A 18 -37.99 -26.71 -1.87
CA VAL A 18 -37.96 -25.33 -2.38
C VAL A 18 -37.50 -24.30 -1.33
N PRO A 19 -38.00 -24.31 -0.07
CA PRO A 19 -37.54 -23.37 0.95
C PRO A 19 -36.09 -23.60 1.38
N TYR A 20 -35.59 -24.85 1.28
CA TYR A 20 -34.21 -25.16 1.64
C TYR A 20 -33.24 -24.59 0.60
N ILE A 21 -33.58 -24.73 -0.68
CA ILE A 21 -32.77 -24.17 -1.78
C ILE A 21 -32.68 -22.64 -1.66
N ASP A 22 -33.76 -21.96 -1.32
CA ASP A 22 -33.79 -20.49 -1.16
C ASP A 22 -32.81 -20.02 -0.08
N VAL A 23 -32.81 -20.66 1.09
CA VAL A 23 -31.87 -20.34 2.18
C VAL A 23 -30.41 -20.58 1.76
N MET A 24 -30.13 -21.66 1.03
CA MET A 24 -28.76 -21.93 0.55
C MET A 24 -28.29 -20.90 -0.48
N LEU A 25 -29.18 -20.45 -1.38
CA LEU A 25 -28.86 -19.44 -2.39
C LEU A 25 -28.58 -18.08 -1.76
N VAL A 26 -29.36 -17.66 -0.75
CA VAL A 26 -29.12 -16.42 -0.01
C VAL A 26 -27.72 -16.41 0.63
N LEU A 27 -27.30 -17.53 1.23
CA LEU A 27 -25.97 -17.64 1.83
C LEU A 27 -24.84 -17.52 0.79
N LEU A 28 -25.00 -18.12 -0.40
CA LEU A 28 -24.03 -17.99 -1.49
C LEU A 28 -23.89 -16.55 -2.00
N VAL A 29 -25.00 -15.83 -2.12
CA VAL A 29 -25.01 -14.42 -2.53
C VAL A 29 -24.30 -13.55 -1.49
N ILE A 30 -24.55 -13.78 -0.19
CA ILE A 30 -23.84 -13.06 0.88
C ILE A 30 -22.32 -13.24 0.73
N PHE A 31 -21.83 -14.48 0.57
CA PHE A 31 -20.41 -14.72 0.41
C PHE A 31 -19.81 -14.05 -0.83
N MET A 32 -20.51 -14.11 -1.97
CA MET A 32 -20.10 -13.46 -3.22
C MET A 32 -19.96 -11.94 -3.07
N VAL A 33 -20.87 -11.31 -2.31
CA VAL A 33 -20.89 -9.85 -2.10
C VAL A 33 -19.87 -9.40 -1.05
N THR A 34 -19.57 -10.22 -0.04
CA THR A 34 -18.62 -9.85 1.01
C THR A 34 -17.14 -9.96 0.59
N ALA A 35 -16.81 -10.82 -0.38
CA ALA A 35 -15.45 -10.99 -0.87
C ALA A 35 -14.76 -9.70 -1.40
N PRO A 36 -15.41 -8.81 -2.18
CA PRO A 36 -14.76 -7.61 -2.71
C PRO A 36 -14.49 -6.50 -1.68
N MET A 37 -14.96 -6.61 -0.43
CA MET A 37 -14.80 -5.56 0.59
C MET A 37 -13.39 -5.51 1.23
N LEU A 38 -12.47 -6.39 0.84
CA LEU A 38 -11.15 -6.55 1.46
C LEU A 38 -10.00 -5.95 0.65
N VAL A 39 -10.26 -5.01 -0.26
CA VAL A 39 -9.22 -4.30 -1.01
C VAL A 39 -9.26 -2.81 -0.67
N GLN A 40 -8.63 -2.43 0.44
CA GLN A 40 -8.19 -1.05 0.65
C GLN A 40 -7.00 -0.78 -0.27
N GLY A 41 -7.28 -0.60 -1.56
CA GLY A 41 -6.30 -0.07 -2.50
C GLY A 41 -6.13 1.42 -2.24
N VAL A 42 -5.01 1.83 -1.65
CA VAL A 42 -4.61 3.24 -1.65
C VAL A 42 -4.34 3.60 -3.11
N LYS A 43 -5.13 4.52 -3.67
CA LYS A 43 -4.89 5.07 -5.01
C LYS A 43 -3.68 5.99 -4.93
N ILE A 44 -2.50 5.46 -5.22
CA ILE A 44 -1.25 6.24 -5.19
C ILE A 44 -1.09 6.92 -6.54
N GLU A 45 -1.38 8.22 -6.59
CA GLU A 45 -1.01 9.08 -7.71
C GLU A 45 0.44 9.54 -7.49
N LEU A 46 1.40 8.72 -7.92
CA LEU A 46 2.80 9.13 -7.97
C LEU A 46 2.96 10.16 -9.09
N PRO A 47 3.40 11.41 -8.82
CA PRO A 47 3.83 12.29 -9.88
C PRO A 47 4.99 11.62 -10.61
N LYS A 48 4.82 11.39 -11.92
CA LYS A 48 5.86 10.84 -12.78
C LYS A 48 6.92 11.92 -13.01
N VAL A 49 7.77 12.16 -12.02
CA VAL A 49 9.00 12.90 -12.25
C VAL A 49 9.99 11.87 -12.75
N ALA A 50 10.27 11.91 -14.07
CA ALA A 50 11.42 11.19 -14.59
C ALA A 50 12.64 11.62 -13.75
N ALA A 51 13.53 10.68 -13.43
CA ALA A 51 14.81 10.94 -12.78
C ALA A 51 15.75 11.72 -13.73
N GLU A 52 15.27 12.79 -14.34
CA GLU A 52 16.09 13.82 -14.94
C GLU A 52 16.74 14.56 -13.77
N ALA A 53 18.07 14.64 -13.80
CA ALA A 53 18.85 15.42 -12.85
C ALA A 53 18.25 16.82 -12.81
N LEU A 54 17.44 17.08 -11.78
CA LEU A 54 16.79 18.37 -11.61
C LEU A 54 17.90 19.38 -11.32
N PRO A 55 17.97 20.49 -12.07
CA PRO A 55 18.93 21.54 -11.77
C PRO A 55 18.71 21.98 -10.33
N VAL A 56 19.79 21.94 -9.54
CA VAL A 56 19.85 22.37 -8.14
C VAL A 56 19.71 23.89 -8.10
N GLU A 57 18.54 24.39 -8.49
CA GLU A 57 18.26 25.81 -8.50
C GLU A 57 17.57 26.15 -7.18
N ASN A 58 18.39 26.75 -6.32
CA ASN A 58 18.08 27.51 -5.11
C ASN A 58 17.85 26.69 -3.84
N GLU A 59 18.80 26.80 -2.88
CA GLU A 59 18.74 26.81 -1.40
C GLU A 59 17.67 25.98 -0.63
N ARG A 60 16.89 25.14 -1.30
CA ARG A 60 15.84 24.33 -0.71
C ARG A 60 16.48 23.16 0.01
N GLN A 61 15.95 22.87 1.18
CA GLN A 61 16.39 21.72 1.95
C GLN A 61 15.95 20.44 1.23
N ILE A 62 16.91 19.55 1.00
CA ILE A 62 16.68 18.24 0.39
C ILE A 62 16.73 17.19 1.49
N LEU A 63 15.71 16.33 1.53
CA LEU A 63 15.69 15.14 2.37
C LEU A 63 15.74 13.90 1.47
N THR A 64 16.84 13.17 1.51
CA THR A 64 16.99 11.90 0.80
C THR A 64 16.65 10.77 1.74
N LEU A 65 15.51 10.10 1.56
CA LEU A 65 15.11 8.92 2.31
C LEU A 65 15.52 7.66 1.56
N SER A 66 16.35 6.85 2.19
CA SER A 66 16.80 5.53 1.74
C SER A 66 16.10 4.43 2.53
N VAL A 67 15.40 3.55 1.81
CA VAL A 67 14.82 2.31 2.37
C VAL A 67 15.75 1.15 2.04
N LYS A 68 16.34 0.54 3.05
CA LYS A 68 17.28 -0.59 2.89
C LYS A 68 16.57 -1.94 2.98
N ALA A 69 17.27 -2.99 2.54
CA ALA A 69 16.77 -4.37 2.59
C ALA A 69 16.53 -4.92 4.01
N ASP A 70 17.13 -4.31 5.04
CA ASP A 70 16.86 -4.60 6.46
C ASP A 70 15.48 -4.06 6.91
N GLY A 71 14.79 -3.33 6.04
CA GLY A 71 13.55 -2.61 6.31
C GLY A 71 13.75 -1.27 6.99
N GLY A 72 14.96 -0.95 7.44
CA GLY A 72 15.28 0.32 8.09
C GLY A 72 15.12 1.51 7.15
N PHE A 73 14.75 2.64 7.75
CA PHE A 73 14.65 3.93 7.07
C PHE A 73 15.85 4.77 7.46
N TYR A 74 16.55 5.32 6.48
CA TYR A 74 17.73 6.15 6.70
C TYR A 74 17.57 7.41 5.88
N TRP A 75 17.92 8.58 6.40
CA TRP A 75 17.87 9.78 5.58
C TRP A 75 19.03 10.74 5.82
N ASN A 76 19.24 11.56 4.80
CA ASN A 76 20.16 12.68 4.81
C ASN A 76 19.39 13.99 4.71
N LEU A 77 19.83 15.01 5.43
CA LEU A 77 19.34 16.38 5.34
C LEU A 77 20.47 17.28 4.84
N GLY A 78 20.29 17.85 3.66
CA GLY A 78 21.32 18.69 3.04
C GLY A 78 20.76 19.72 2.06
N SER A 79 21.67 20.43 1.40
CA SER A 79 21.37 21.29 0.25
C SER A 79 21.48 20.55 -1.08
N GLU A 80 21.99 19.32 -1.07
CA GLU A 80 22.22 18.49 -2.24
C GLU A 80 21.66 17.08 -2.03
N LEU A 81 21.41 16.37 -3.12
CA LEU A 81 21.01 14.98 -3.07
C LEU A 81 22.20 14.12 -2.65
N ASP A 82 22.20 13.71 -1.39
CA ASP A 82 23.22 12.82 -0.84
C ASP A 82 22.61 11.45 -0.51
N VAL A 83 23.19 10.41 -1.12
CA VAL A 83 22.80 9.00 -0.94
C VAL A 83 23.84 8.19 -0.16
N GLU A 84 25.03 8.74 0.06
CA GLU A 84 26.14 8.06 0.74
C GLU A 84 26.15 8.37 2.23
N ASN A 85 25.90 9.63 2.60
CA ASN A 85 25.90 10.05 4.00
C ASN A 85 24.53 9.87 4.64
N GLN A 86 24.52 9.60 5.95
CA GLN A 86 23.30 9.43 6.74
C GLN A 86 23.33 10.43 7.89
N THR A 87 22.27 11.24 8.00
CA THR A 87 22.11 12.17 9.12
C THR A 87 21.39 11.49 10.28
N ASP A 88 20.35 10.72 9.98
CA ASP A 88 19.54 10.03 10.99
C ASP A 88 18.85 8.79 10.37
N SER A 89 18.22 7.98 11.22
CA SER A 89 17.51 6.78 10.84
C SER A 89 16.27 6.53 11.72
N ALA A 90 15.40 5.66 11.23
CA ALA A 90 14.22 5.18 11.94
C ALA A 90 14.04 3.69 11.66
N VAL A 91 13.65 2.95 12.70
CA VAL A 91 13.41 1.50 12.59
C VAL A 91 11.97 1.22 12.12
N ASP A 92 11.05 2.10 12.51
CA ASP A 92 9.62 1.99 12.21
C ASP A 92 9.07 3.23 11.48
N LEU A 93 7.85 3.06 10.95
CA LEU A 93 7.14 4.07 10.19
C LEU A 93 6.65 5.25 11.05
N ALA A 94 6.37 5.02 12.34
CA ALA A 94 5.86 6.06 13.23
C ALA A 94 6.98 7.03 13.62
N GLU A 95 8.17 6.50 13.88
CA GLU A 95 9.39 7.26 14.14
C GLU A 95 9.81 8.05 12.89
N LEU A 96 9.73 7.43 11.71
CA LEU A 96 9.94 8.13 10.43
C LEU A 96 8.98 9.31 10.29
N GLN A 97 7.68 9.10 10.49
CA GLN A 97 6.67 10.15 10.40
C GLN A 97 6.92 11.29 11.38
N ALA A 98 7.25 10.97 12.63
CA ALA A 98 7.51 11.98 13.67
C ALA A 98 8.74 12.84 13.33
N LYS A 99 9.86 12.20 12.96
CA LYS A 99 11.12 12.89 12.67
C LYS A 99 11.04 13.69 11.37
N VAL A 100 10.58 13.07 10.28
CA VAL A 100 10.46 13.75 8.98
C VAL A 100 9.36 14.81 9.01
N GLY A 101 8.25 14.55 9.69
CA GLY A 101 7.19 15.53 9.93
C GLY A 101 7.71 16.78 10.66
N ALA A 102 8.60 16.62 11.65
CA ALA A 102 9.21 17.76 12.34
C ALA A 102 10.12 18.58 11.42
N VAL A 103 10.87 17.93 10.53
CA VAL A 103 11.70 18.63 9.51
C VAL A 103 10.83 19.47 8.59
N ILE A 104 9.75 18.89 8.05
CA ILE A 104 8.86 19.57 7.10
C ILE A 104 8.10 20.70 7.79
N ALA A 105 7.67 20.49 9.04
CA ALA A 105 7.02 21.54 9.83
C ALA A 105 7.96 22.73 10.08
N ALA A 106 9.28 22.48 10.21
CA ALA A 106 10.27 23.53 10.34
C ALA A 106 10.57 24.23 8.99
N ARG A 107 10.59 23.48 7.88
CA ARG A 107 10.83 23.99 6.52
C ARG A 107 9.87 23.37 5.51
N GLY A 108 8.76 24.08 5.25
CA GLY A 108 7.69 23.62 4.35
C GLY A 108 8.07 23.53 2.87
N ASP A 109 9.23 24.05 2.47
CA ASP A 109 9.79 23.97 1.12
C ASP A 109 10.74 22.76 0.92
N THR A 110 10.84 21.87 1.93
CA THR A 110 11.69 20.68 1.88
C THR A 110 11.25 19.75 0.75
N GLN A 111 12.18 19.40 -0.12
CA GLN A 111 11.95 18.44 -1.20
C GLN A 111 12.42 17.05 -0.76
N VAL A 112 11.53 16.06 -0.83
CA VAL A 112 11.82 14.71 -0.36
C VAL A 112 12.07 13.80 -1.55
N TYR A 113 13.24 13.17 -1.59
CA TYR A 113 13.55 12.11 -2.54
C TYR A 113 13.55 10.77 -1.83
N ILE A 114 12.93 9.77 -2.43
CA ILE A 114 12.93 8.41 -1.90
C ILE A 114 13.74 7.52 -2.83
N ARG A 115 14.74 6.86 -2.25
CA ARG A 115 15.54 5.80 -2.85
C ARG A 115 15.21 4.49 -2.13
N ALA A 116 14.99 3.44 -2.90
CA ALA A 116 14.85 2.09 -2.37
C ALA A 116 16.02 1.25 -2.87
N ASP A 117 16.58 0.45 -1.98
CA ASP A 117 17.53 -0.60 -2.35
C ASP A 117 16.84 -1.66 -3.23
N GLU A 118 17.60 -2.35 -4.08
CA GLU A 118 17.02 -3.33 -5.03
C GLU A 118 16.30 -4.48 -4.30
N ALA A 119 16.85 -4.87 -3.14
CA ALA A 119 16.28 -5.90 -2.27
C ALA A 119 15.31 -5.36 -1.21
N ALA A 120 14.96 -4.06 -1.24
CA ALA A 120 14.03 -3.49 -0.28
C ALA A 120 12.61 -4.04 -0.47
N ASP A 121 11.91 -4.27 0.64
CA ASP A 121 10.51 -4.70 0.60
C ASP A 121 9.64 -3.59 -0.02
N TYR A 122 9.02 -3.90 -1.15
CA TYR A 122 8.15 -2.96 -1.87
C TYR A 122 7.02 -2.43 -0.99
N GLY A 123 6.46 -3.26 -0.10
CA GLY A 123 5.42 -2.87 0.84
C GLY A 123 5.91 -1.79 1.81
N ARG A 124 7.12 -1.92 2.35
CA ARG A 124 7.75 -0.90 3.20
C ARG A 124 7.98 0.41 2.46
N VAL A 125 8.45 0.36 1.21
CA VAL A 125 8.65 1.57 0.39
C VAL A 125 7.33 2.31 0.20
N VAL A 126 6.27 1.58 -0.15
CA VAL A 126 4.93 2.16 -0.32
C VAL A 126 4.37 2.70 0.99
N ALA A 127 4.55 1.99 2.10
CA ALA A 127 4.13 2.46 3.41
C ALA A 127 4.84 3.77 3.79
N ALA A 128 6.15 3.87 3.52
CA ALA A 128 6.91 5.09 3.79
C ALA A 128 6.40 6.28 2.96
N ILE A 129 6.11 6.07 1.67
CA ILE A 129 5.52 7.10 0.81
C ILE A 129 4.18 7.59 1.39
N ALA A 130 3.31 6.66 1.81
CA ALA A 130 2.00 6.99 2.36
C ALA A 130 2.12 7.79 3.68
N GLU A 131 3.04 7.41 4.56
CA GLU A 131 3.26 8.12 5.83
C GLU A 131 3.88 9.51 5.62
N LEU A 132 4.79 9.65 4.66
CA LEU A 132 5.35 10.95 4.29
C LEU A 132 4.29 11.89 3.72
N GLN A 133 3.39 11.39 2.86
CA GLN A 133 2.26 12.17 2.36
C GLN A 133 1.31 12.59 3.48
N ARG A 134 1.02 11.69 4.43
CA ARG A 134 0.25 12.03 5.65
C ARG A 134 0.95 13.07 6.52
N GLY A 135 2.28 13.03 6.55
CA GLY A 135 3.13 14.02 7.23
C GLY A 135 3.19 15.39 6.54
N GLY A 136 2.51 15.58 5.41
CA GLY A 136 2.43 16.86 4.70
C GLY A 136 3.50 17.06 3.64
N VAL A 137 4.23 16.02 3.23
CA VAL A 137 5.15 16.12 2.09
C VAL A 137 4.36 16.27 0.79
N VAL A 138 4.57 17.41 0.12
CA VAL A 138 3.91 17.72 -1.15
C VAL A 138 4.77 17.32 -2.36
N ASN A 139 6.10 17.49 -2.25
CA ASN A 139 7.04 17.27 -3.35
C ASN A 139 7.88 16.02 -3.09
N LEU A 140 7.41 14.89 -3.62
CA LEU A 140 8.08 13.58 -3.56
C LEU A 140 8.70 13.23 -4.91
N GLY A 141 10.02 13.07 -4.94
CA GLY A 141 10.75 12.48 -6.06
C GLY A 141 11.10 11.03 -5.78
N LEU A 142 11.00 10.16 -6.80
CA LEU A 142 11.48 8.79 -6.71
C LEU A 142 12.79 8.66 -7.45
N ILE A 143 13.80 8.10 -6.79
CA ILE A 143 15.10 7.81 -7.39
C ILE A 143 15.26 6.30 -7.38
N THR A 144 15.17 5.72 -8.56
CA THR A 144 15.59 4.34 -8.79
C THR A 144 17.03 4.38 -9.25
N GLU A 145 17.90 3.55 -8.67
CA GLU A 145 19.14 3.24 -9.37
C GLU A 145 18.76 2.59 -10.70
N ALA A 146 19.12 3.25 -11.81
CA ALA A 146 19.03 2.60 -13.10
C ALA A 146 19.91 1.34 -12.99
N PRO A 147 19.39 0.15 -13.34
CA PRO A 147 20.24 -1.03 -13.40
C PRO A 147 21.44 -0.64 -14.26
N ALA A 148 22.65 -0.81 -13.71
CA ALA A 148 23.88 -0.51 -14.41
C ALA A 148 23.72 -1.09 -15.82
N ALA A 149 23.63 -0.20 -16.82
CA ALA A 149 23.43 -0.62 -18.19
C ALA A 149 24.52 -1.63 -18.46
N ALA A 150 24.14 -2.90 -18.65
CA ALA A 150 25.06 -3.96 -18.97
C ALA A 150 25.91 -3.42 -20.11
N GLU A 151 27.20 -3.19 -19.83
CA GLU A 151 28.17 -2.81 -20.83
C GLU A 151 28.00 -3.80 -21.97
N GLN A 152 27.42 -3.32 -23.07
CA GLN A 152 27.33 -4.07 -24.30
C GLN A 152 28.75 -4.40 -24.70
N GLU A 153 29.16 -5.64 -24.45
CA GLU A 153 30.38 -6.26 -24.96
C GLU A 153 30.55 -5.85 -26.43
N ARG A 154 31.67 -5.18 -26.72
CA ARG A 154 32.16 -4.92 -28.08
C ARG A 154 33.07 -6.05 -28.52
#